data_AF-Q8KZ03-F1
#
_entry.id   AF-Q8KZ03-F1
#
_cell.length_a   1.000
_cell.length_b   1.000
_cell.length_c   1.000
_cell.angle_alpha   90.00
_cell.angle_beta   90.00
_cell.angle_gamma   90.00
#
_symmetry.space_group_name_H-M   'P 1'
#
loop_
_entity.id
_entity.type
_entity.pdbx_description
1 polymer ?
#
loop_
_entity_poly.entity_id
_entity_poly.type
_entity_poly.pdbx_seq_one_letter_code
_entity_poly.pdbx_strand_id
1 'polypeptide(L)'
;MLGSPWIAALIAIFSWWFFTGIILLIVRRKDVAGATAHGASVVLGVPLLALGIFGAVISAASLSVANIYLAFFSVLLIWGWIELAFLSGVITGPLRDPCPKSLRGWARFRRAWQTVSHHEALLLCGLVLMAVIALDAANPLGFWAYFILFAARISAKLNLFFGVPRINLEFIPQPLLHLSSYFKQGPVTGVFGLGVTGLSLVTAALGLALFSASTVEAQIGHALLFALCALATLEHWLMVIPLPDAKLWRWMLPTLSTNTKTGQSHEL
;
A
#
# COMPACT_ATOMS: atom_id res chain seq x y z
N MET A 1 -17.30 5.36 -23.66
CA MET A 1 -15.84 5.54 -23.44
C MET A 1 -15.30 4.73 -22.27
N LEU A 2 -15.96 4.69 -21.10
CA LEU A 2 -15.54 3.85 -19.95
C LEU A 2 -15.60 2.32 -20.17
N GLY A 3 -16.13 1.87 -21.31
CA GLY A 3 -16.24 0.46 -21.68
C GLY A 3 -14.95 -0.17 -22.23
N SER A 4 -13.88 0.60 -22.40
CA SER A 4 -12.61 0.10 -22.95
C SER A 4 -11.70 -0.43 -21.84
N PRO A 5 -11.21 -1.68 -21.94
CA PRO A 5 -10.26 -2.25 -20.98
C PRO A 5 -8.98 -1.43 -20.82
N TRP A 6 -8.53 -0.78 -21.89
CA TRP A 6 -7.35 0.09 -21.87
C TRP A 6 -7.56 1.33 -20.99
N ILE A 7 -8.76 1.92 -21.06
CA ILE A 7 -9.13 3.06 -20.22
C ILE A 7 -9.21 2.62 -18.76
N ALA A 8 -9.75 1.43 -18.49
CA ALA A 8 -9.78 0.87 -17.14
C ALA A 8 -8.37 0.67 -16.56
N ALA A 9 -7.45 0.10 -17.33
CA ALA A 9 -6.05 -0.06 -16.92
C ALA A 9 -5.37 1.29 -16.64
N LEU A 10 -5.58 2.31 -17.49
CA LEU A 10 -5.06 3.65 -17.27
C LEU A 10 -5.64 4.30 -16.01
N ILE A 11 -6.93 4.11 -15.74
CA ILE A 11 -7.58 4.56 -14.49
C ILE A 11 -6.94 3.90 -13.28
N ALA A 12 -6.68 2.59 -13.33
CA ALA A 12 -6.02 1.88 -12.23
C ALA A 12 -4.59 2.40 -11.99
N ILE A 13 -3.80 2.58 -13.04
CA ILE A 13 -2.45 3.13 -12.97
C ILE A 13 -2.48 4.56 -12.40
N PHE A 14 -3.32 5.42 -12.94
CA PHE A 14 -3.47 6.79 -12.45
C PHE A 14 -3.88 6.82 -10.98
N SER A 15 -4.89 6.02 -10.62
CA SER A 15 -5.40 5.96 -9.24
C SER A 15 -4.32 5.48 -8.28
N TRP A 16 -3.56 4.45 -8.64
CA TRP A 16 -2.44 3.97 -7.83
C TRP A 16 -1.44 5.09 -7.52
N TRP A 17 -0.97 5.79 -8.56
CA TRP A 17 -0.03 6.90 -8.42
C TRP A 17 -0.63 8.06 -7.61
N PHE A 18 -1.87 8.43 -7.90
CA PHE A 18 -2.57 9.53 -7.26
C PHE A 18 -2.84 9.28 -5.77
N PHE A 19 -3.37 8.11 -5.41
CA PHE A 19 -3.65 7.75 -4.02
C PHE A 19 -2.36 7.63 -3.21
N THR A 20 -1.33 6.98 -3.74
CA THR A 20 -0.01 6.90 -3.09
C THR A 20 0.56 8.30 -2.86
N GLY A 21 0.52 9.16 -3.88
CA GLY A 21 1.02 10.53 -3.81
C GLY A 21 0.26 11.40 -2.79
N ILE A 22 -1.07 11.35 -2.79
CA ILE A 22 -1.90 12.12 -1.85
C ILE A 22 -1.65 11.71 -0.41
N ILE A 23 -1.61 10.40 -0.13
CA ILE A 23 -1.39 9.90 1.23
C ILE A 23 -0.03 10.38 1.74
N LEU A 24 1.02 10.25 0.94
CA LEU A 24 2.36 10.73 1.28
C LEU A 24 2.39 12.25 1.48
N LEU A 25 1.69 13.02 0.63
CA LEU A 25 1.61 14.47 0.75
C LEU A 25 0.91 14.89 2.05
N ILE A 26 -0.21 14.26 2.40
CA ILE A 26 -0.95 14.55 3.64
C ILE A 26 -0.07 14.26 4.85
N VAL A 27 0.54 13.08 4.90
CA VAL A 27 1.39 12.69 6.03
C VAL A 27 2.59 13.62 6.15
N ARG A 28 3.28 13.93 5.05
CA ARG A 28 4.45 14.83 5.05
C ARG A 28 4.11 16.27 5.43
N ARG A 29 2.96 16.81 4.99
CA ARG A 29 2.52 18.15 5.44
C ARG A 29 2.26 18.19 6.95
N LYS A 30 1.88 17.05 7.52
CA LYS A 30 1.54 16.92 8.94
C LYS A 30 2.75 16.56 9.80
N ASP A 31 3.78 15.93 9.25
CA ASP A 31 5.12 15.77 9.86
C ASP A 31 5.69 17.13 10.31
N VAL A 32 5.44 18.20 9.55
CA VAL A 32 5.87 19.57 9.89
C VAL A 32 5.00 20.21 11.00
N ALA A 33 3.77 19.74 11.20
CA ALA A 33 2.76 20.35 12.07
C ALA A 33 2.57 19.64 13.44
N GLY A 34 3.27 18.52 13.69
CA GLY A 34 3.28 17.82 14.99
C GLY A 34 2.25 16.68 15.16
N ALA A 35 2.35 15.96 16.28
CA ALA A 35 1.61 14.71 16.54
C ALA A 35 0.07 14.86 16.61
N THR A 36 -0.44 16.00 17.07
CA THR A 36 -1.89 16.30 17.09
C THR A 36 -2.47 16.45 15.69
N ALA A 37 -1.66 16.95 14.75
CA ALA A 37 -2.06 17.16 13.36
C ALA A 37 -2.24 15.83 12.60
N HIS A 38 -1.54 14.77 13.00
CA HIS A 38 -1.63 13.42 12.45
C HIS A 38 -2.96 12.74 12.80
N GLY A 39 -3.39 12.84 14.06
CA GLY A 39 -4.67 12.31 14.51
C GLY A 39 -5.86 12.96 13.80
N ALA A 40 -5.80 14.28 13.59
CA ALA A 40 -6.84 15.02 12.88
C ALA A 40 -7.04 14.55 11.44
N SER A 41 -5.98 14.20 10.70
CA SER A 41 -6.09 13.68 9.33
C SER A 41 -6.80 12.34 9.26
N VAL A 42 -6.60 11.47 10.24
CA VAL A 42 -7.26 10.16 10.31
C VAL A 42 -8.75 10.33 10.61
N VAL A 43 -9.09 11.21 11.56
CA VAL A 43 -10.50 11.53 11.90
C VAL A 43 -11.21 12.18 10.72
N LEU A 44 -10.58 13.14 10.05
CA LEU A 44 -11.13 13.79 8.85
C LEU A 44 -11.25 12.83 7.66
N GLY A 45 -10.50 11.72 7.66
CA GLY A 45 -10.62 10.67 6.66
C GLY A 45 -11.79 9.69 6.90
N VAL A 46 -12.38 9.66 8.10
CA VAL A 46 -13.47 8.70 8.43
C VAL A 46 -14.67 8.81 7.48
N PRO A 47 -15.12 10.01 7.05
CA PRO A 47 -16.17 10.12 6.03
C PRO A 47 -15.81 9.43 4.70
N LEU A 48 -14.53 9.43 4.30
CA LEU A 48 -14.08 8.72 3.10
C LEU A 48 -14.14 7.20 3.28
N LEU A 49 -13.80 6.70 4.47
CA LEU A 49 -13.98 5.29 4.80
C LEU A 49 -15.45 4.90 4.72
N ALA A 50 -16.34 5.68 5.35
CA ALA A 50 -17.78 5.42 5.32
C ALA A 50 -18.34 5.44 3.89
N LEU A 51 -17.91 6.40 3.07
CA LEU A 51 -18.26 6.49 1.65
C LEU A 51 -17.77 5.26 0.88
N GLY A 52 -16.55 4.81 1.14
CA GLY A 52 -15.99 3.59 0.55
C GLY A 52 -16.79 2.34 0.92
N ILE A 53 -17.16 2.17 2.18
CA ILE A 53 -17.99 1.02 2.62
C ILE A 53 -19.36 1.07 1.95
N PHE A 54 -20.00 2.25 1.93
CA PHE A 54 -21.30 2.43 1.30
C PHE A 54 -21.25 2.12 -0.22
N GLY A 55 -20.23 2.61 -0.91
CA GLY A 55 -20.01 2.31 -2.33
C GLY A 55 -19.74 0.83 -2.58
N ALA A 56 -18.99 0.15 -1.69
CA ALA A 56 -18.74 -1.29 -1.79
C ALA A 56 -20.03 -2.11 -1.66
N VAL A 57 -20.91 -1.76 -0.72
CA VAL A 57 -22.21 -2.43 -0.54
C VAL A 57 -23.12 -2.22 -1.76
N ILE A 58 -23.23 -1.00 -2.27
CA ILE A 58 -24.07 -0.71 -3.46
C ILE A 58 -23.54 -1.45 -4.68
N SER A 59 -22.22 -1.40 -4.90
CA SER A 59 -21.61 -1.99 -6.09
C SER A 59 -21.65 -3.52 -6.12
N ALA A 60 -21.84 -4.18 -4.97
CA ALA A 60 -21.96 -5.63 -4.87
C ALA A 60 -23.30 -6.17 -5.41
N ALA A 61 -24.36 -5.34 -5.40
CA ALA A 61 -25.73 -5.78 -5.68
C ALA A 61 -26.01 -6.14 -7.15
N SER A 62 -25.30 -5.54 -8.11
CA SER A 62 -25.47 -5.85 -9.53
C SER A 62 -24.18 -5.73 -10.33
N LEU A 63 -24.02 -6.62 -11.31
CA LEU A 63 -22.88 -6.59 -12.22
C LEU A 63 -23.17 -5.58 -13.35
N SER A 64 -22.55 -4.41 -13.26
CA SER A 64 -22.58 -3.39 -14.30
C SER A 64 -21.24 -2.67 -14.37
N VAL A 65 -20.94 -2.05 -15.51
CA VAL A 65 -19.71 -1.27 -15.69
C VAL A 65 -19.56 -0.19 -14.62
N ALA A 66 -20.64 0.51 -14.28
CA ALA A 66 -20.63 1.54 -13.24
C ALA A 66 -20.28 0.94 -11.87
N ASN A 67 -20.87 -0.20 -11.52
CA ASN A 67 -20.62 -0.87 -10.24
C ASN A 67 -19.20 -1.46 -10.16
N ILE A 68 -18.60 -1.88 -11.28
CA ILE A 68 -17.21 -2.31 -11.31
C ILE A 68 -16.27 -1.15 -10.92
N TYR A 69 -16.44 0.03 -11.53
CA TYR A 69 -15.63 1.20 -11.16
C TYR A 69 -15.94 1.65 -9.73
N LEU A 70 -17.21 1.65 -9.33
CA LEU A 70 -17.60 2.01 -7.96
C LEU A 70 -16.95 1.07 -6.93
N ALA A 71 -16.96 -0.24 -7.17
CA ALA A 71 -16.30 -1.22 -6.31
C ALA A 71 -14.79 -0.96 -6.22
N PHE A 72 -14.13 -0.71 -7.36
CA PHE A 72 -12.71 -0.42 -7.40
C PHE A 72 -12.33 0.83 -6.60
N PHE A 73 -13.02 1.96 -6.82
CA PHE A 73 -12.75 3.19 -6.07
C PHE A 73 -13.12 3.07 -4.59
N SER A 74 -14.18 2.33 -4.27
CA SER A 74 -14.58 2.04 -2.89
C SER A 74 -13.47 1.32 -2.13
N VAL A 75 -12.85 0.31 -2.75
CA VAL A 75 -11.70 -0.40 -2.19
C VAL A 75 -10.52 0.54 -1.97
N LEU A 76 -10.21 1.41 -2.93
CA LEU A 76 -9.12 2.39 -2.78
C LEU A 76 -9.37 3.39 -1.65
N LEU A 77 -10.62 3.80 -1.41
CA LEU A 77 -10.98 4.68 -0.29
C LEU A 77 -10.80 3.96 1.06
N ILE A 78 -11.32 2.74 1.18
CA ILE A 78 -11.18 1.92 2.40
C ILE A 78 -9.70 1.67 2.68
N TRP A 79 -8.98 1.17 1.67
CA TRP A 79 -7.54 0.89 1.76
C TRP A 79 -6.74 2.15 2.07
N GLY A 80 -6.98 3.23 1.34
CA GLY A 80 -6.28 4.49 1.50
C GLY A 80 -6.45 5.10 2.89
N TRP A 81 -7.63 4.97 3.49
CA TRP A 81 -7.85 5.40 4.87
C TRP A 81 -7.07 4.55 5.88
N ILE A 82 -7.08 3.22 5.74
CA ILE A 82 -6.32 2.31 6.60
C ILE A 82 -4.82 2.65 6.51
N GLU A 83 -4.32 2.91 5.32
CA GLU A 83 -2.92 3.28 5.11
C GLU A 83 -2.58 4.66 5.64
N LEU A 84 -3.46 5.64 5.48
CA LEU A 84 -3.29 6.95 6.10
C LEU A 84 -3.23 6.82 7.64
N ALA A 85 -4.07 5.98 8.24
CA ALA A 85 -4.08 5.75 9.68
C ALA A 85 -2.80 5.08 10.19
N PHE A 86 -2.22 4.17 9.41
CA PHE A 86 -0.94 3.54 9.70
C PHE A 86 0.24 4.50 9.54
N LEU A 87 0.34 5.18 8.40
CA LEU A 87 1.41 6.13 8.10
C LEU A 87 1.41 7.33 9.06
N SER A 88 0.22 7.70 9.57
CA SER A 88 0.09 8.75 10.58
C SER A 88 0.52 8.31 11.99
N GLY A 89 0.88 7.04 12.19
CA GLY A 89 1.27 6.48 13.48
C GLY A 89 0.12 6.22 14.47
N VAL A 90 -1.13 6.56 14.10
CA VAL A 90 -2.32 6.44 14.95
C VAL A 90 -2.64 4.96 15.20
N ILE A 91 -2.70 4.17 14.13
CA ILE A 91 -2.98 2.73 14.20
C ILE A 91 -1.66 1.99 13.97
N THR A 92 -0.77 2.10 14.94
CA THR A 92 0.45 1.31 15.05
C THR A 92 0.30 0.31 16.19
N GLY A 93 1.14 -0.72 16.23
CA GLY A 93 1.12 -1.70 17.31
C GLY A 93 1.53 -1.12 18.67
N PRO A 94 1.32 -1.88 19.77
CA PRO A 94 1.59 -1.44 21.14
C PRO A 94 3.05 -1.06 21.40
N LEU A 95 4.00 -1.58 20.61
CA LEU A 95 5.41 -1.29 20.75
C LEU A 95 5.85 -0.23 19.76
N ARG A 96 6.45 0.86 20.25
CA ARG A 96 7.00 1.96 19.43
C ARG A 96 8.51 2.12 19.57
N ASP A 97 9.15 1.21 20.29
CA ASP A 97 10.59 1.25 20.54
C ASP A 97 11.40 0.65 19.38
N PRO A 98 12.60 1.20 19.12
CA PRO A 98 13.53 0.60 18.17
C PRO A 98 13.92 -0.83 18.58
N CYS A 99 14.23 -1.68 17.60
CA CYS A 99 14.61 -3.07 17.84
C CYS A 99 15.92 -3.16 18.63
N PRO A 100 15.95 -3.83 19.79
CA PRO A 100 17.19 -4.11 20.50
C PRO A 100 18.13 -4.97 19.64
N LYS A 101 19.41 -4.56 19.55
CA LYS A 101 20.43 -5.23 18.71
C LYS A 101 20.74 -6.68 19.14
N SER A 102 20.37 -7.06 20.37
CA SER A 102 20.59 -8.40 20.93
C SER A 102 19.56 -9.44 20.47
N LEU A 103 18.40 -9.03 19.95
CA LEU A 103 17.32 -9.95 19.58
C LEU A 103 17.56 -10.58 18.20
N ARG A 104 17.44 -11.91 18.12
CA ARG A 104 17.59 -12.70 16.89
C ARG A 104 16.40 -13.64 16.69
N GLY A 105 16.20 -14.07 15.44
CA GLY A 105 15.20 -15.10 15.08
C GLY A 105 13.77 -14.75 15.50
N TRP A 106 13.10 -15.70 16.15
CA TRP A 106 11.68 -15.60 16.54
C TRP A 106 11.38 -14.45 17.50
N ALA A 107 12.28 -14.15 18.44
CA ALA A 107 12.09 -13.06 19.39
C ALA A 107 12.06 -11.68 18.69
N ARG A 108 12.87 -11.51 17.64
CA ARG A 108 12.83 -10.32 16.77
C ARG A 108 11.55 -10.28 15.94
N PHE A 109 11.10 -11.42 15.40
CA PHE A 109 9.85 -11.49 14.64
C PHE A 109 8.63 -11.14 15.48
N ARG A 110 8.49 -11.72 16.69
CA ARG A 110 7.39 -11.39 17.60
C ARG A 110 7.37 -9.91 17.94
N ARG A 111 8.53 -9.30 18.15
CA ARG A 111 8.64 -7.87 18.45
C ARG A 111 8.28 -7.00 17.24
N ALA A 112 8.73 -7.37 16.05
CA ALA A 112 8.31 -6.70 14.81
C ALA A 112 6.81 -6.84 14.55
N TRP A 113 6.21 -7.99 14.84
CA TRP A 113 4.76 -8.17 14.77
C TRP A 113 4.04 -7.23 15.76
N GLN A 114 4.55 -7.11 16.98
CA GLN A 114 3.98 -6.21 17.99
C GLN A 114 4.06 -4.73 17.59
N THR A 115 4.97 -4.29 16.72
CA THR A 115 5.00 -2.90 16.26
C THR A 115 3.96 -2.60 15.19
N VAL A 116 3.43 -3.62 14.48
CA VAL A 116 2.45 -3.44 13.39
C VAL A 116 1.09 -4.11 13.63
N SER A 117 0.95 -4.92 14.69
CA SER A 117 -0.21 -5.79 14.94
C SER A 117 -1.58 -5.12 14.83
N HIS A 118 -1.77 -3.91 15.36
CA HIS A 118 -3.05 -3.19 15.25
C HIS A 118 -3.42 -2.86 13.80
N HIS A 119 -2.42 -2.50 12.99
CA HIS A 119 -2.64 -2.23 11.57
C HIS A 119 -2.92 -3.53 10.80
N GLU A 120 -2.23 -4.63 11.10
CA GLU A 120 -2.54 -5.94 10.50
C GLU A 120 -3.95 -6.41 10.87
N ALA A 121 -4.37 -6.21 12.12
CA ALA A 121 -5.72 -6.52 12.57
C ALA A 121 -6.76 -5.67 11.80
N LEU A 122 -6.49 -4.38 11.61
CA LEU A 122 -7.39 -3.51 10.84
C LEU A 122 -7.47 -3.89 9.36
N LEU A 123 -6.35 -4.25 8.73
CA LEU A 123 -6.31 -4.78 7.38
C LEU A 123 -7.09 -6.09 7.26
N LEU A 124 -6.96 -6.98 8.25
CA LEU A 124 -7.73 -8.23 8.30
C LEU A 124 -9.22 -7.96 8.49
N CYS A 125 -9.61 -7.02 9.35
CA CYS A 125 -11.00 -6.60 9.50
C CYS A 125 -11.57 -6.05 8.19
N GLY A 126 -10.79 -5.25 7.46
CA GLY A 126 -11.18 -4.78 6.12
C GLY A 126 -11.36 -5.93 5.13
N LEU A 127 -10.49 -6.93 5.15
CA LEU A 127 -10.63 -8.12 4.30
C LEU A 127 -11.91 -8.90 4.65
N VAL A 128 -12.19 -9.13 5.93
CA VAL A 128 -13.40 -9.82 6.39
C VAL A 128 -14.65 -9.03 5.99
N LEU A 129 -14.65 -7.71 6.15
CA LEU A 129 -15.73 -6.85 5.69
C LEU A 129 -16.00 -7.02 4.20
N MET A 130 -14.95 -6.95 3.37
CA MET A 130 -15.08 -7.14 1.93
C MET A 130 -15.52 -8.55 1.55
N ALA A 131 -15.09 -9.57 2.30
CA ALA A 131 -15.53 -10.94 2.11
C ALA A 131 -17.03 -11.09 2.40
N VAL A 132 -17.51 -10.50 3.51
CA VAL A 132 -18.94 -10.49 3.86
C VAL A 132 -19.77 -9.78 2.80
N ILE A 133 -19.31 -8.62 2.30
CA ILE A 133 -19.98 -7.90 1.20
C ILE A 133 -20.02 -8.74 -0.08
N ALA A 134 -19.00 -9.56 -0.32
CA ALA A 134 -18.91 -10.41 -1.51
C ALA A 134 -19.68 -11.74 -1.40
N LEU A 135 -20.19 -12.11 -0.23
CA LEU A 135 -21.05 -13.30 -0.08
C LEU A 135 -22.31 -13.11 -0.92
N ASP A 136 -22.57 -14.06 -1.82
CA ASP A 136 -23.68 -14.04 -2.77
C ASP A 136 -23.78 -12.77 -3.65
N ALA A 137 -22.68 -12.02 -3.78
CA ALA A 137 -22.65 -10.80 -4.57
C ALA A 137 -22.63 -11.07 -6.07
N ALA A 138 -23.37 -10.28 -6.83
CA ALA A 138 -23.31 -10.30 -8.30
C ALA A 138 -21.96 -9.77 -8.83
N ASN A 139 -21.29 -8.93 -8.04
CA ASN A 139 -20.01 -8.31 -8.40
C ASN A 139 -18.94 -8.54 -7.31
N PRO A 140 -18.10 -9.58 -7.43
CA PRO A 140 -17.05 -9.89 -6.45
C PRO A 140 -15.78 -9.03 -6.60
N LEU A 141 -15.75 -8.07 -7.53
CA LEU A 141 -14.52 -7.32 -7.86
C LEU A 141 -13.92 -6.58 -6.66
N GLY A 142 -14.76 -6.00 -5.81
CA GLY A 142 -14.30 -5.29 -4.62
C GLY A 142 -13.46 -6.18 -3.70
N PHE A 143 -13.92 -7.42 -3.47
CA PHE A 143 -13.18 -8.39 -2.67
C PHE A 143 -11.81 -8.73 -3.29
N TRP A 144 -11.78 -9.05 -4.60
CA TRP A 144 -10.53 -9.41 -5.27
C TRP A 144 -9.53 -8.26 -5.31
N ALA A 145 -9.99 -7.04 -5.55
CA ALA A 145 -9.13 -5.86 -5.53
C ALA A 145 -8.51 -5.66 -4.14
N TYR A 146 -9.32 -5.77 -3.07
CA TYR A 146 -8.83 -5.67 -1.70
C TYR A 146 -7.88 -6.82 -1.35
N PHE A 147 -8.18 -8.04 -1.77
CA PHE A 147 -7.35 -9.21 -1.52
C PHE A 147 -5.97 -9.11 -2.18
N ILE A 148 -5.90 -8.62 -3.42
CA ILE A 148 -4.63 -8.36 -4.12
C ILE A 148 -3.78 -7.36 -3.33
N LEU A 149 -4.38 -6.24 -2.90
CA LEU A 149 -3.70 -5.24 -2.07
C LEU A 149 -3.22 -5.84 -0.76
N PHE A 150 -4.07 -6.59 -0.07
CA PHE A 150 -3.76 -7.25 1.19
C PHE A 150 -2.59 -8.23 1.04
N ALA A 151 -2.65 -9.14 0.06
CA ALA A 151 -1.61 -10.12 -0.19
C ALA A 151 -0.28 -9.45 -0.58
N ALA A 152 -0.31 -8.45 -1.46
CA ALA A 152 0.86 -7.66 -1.83
C ALA A 152 1.47 -6.94 -0.62
N ARG A 153 0.64 -6.40 0.28
CA ARG A 153 1.08 -5.70 1.49
C ARG A 153 1.78 -6.62 2.48
N ILE A 154 1.20 -7.79 2.74
CA ILE A 154 1.81 -8.81 3.61
C ILE A 154 3.13 -9.31 2.99
N SER A 155 3.14 -9.60 1.69
CA SER A 155 4.34 -10.00 0.96
C SER A 155 5.45 -8.96 1.08
N ALA A 156 5.15 -7.68 0.83
CA ALA A 156 6.10 -6.58 0.97
C ALA A 156 6.69 -6.48 2.38
N LYS A 157 5.87 -6.56 3.43
CA LYS A 157 6.32 -6.50 4.83
C LYS A 157 7.22 -7.67 5.19
N LEU A 158 6.87 -8.89 4.76
CA LEU A 158 7.70 -10.08 4.97
C LEU A 158 9.03 -9.94 4.23
N ASN A 159 9.02 -9.45 3.00
CA ASN A 159 10.25 -9.21 2.23
C ASN A 159 11.17 -8.21 2.94
N LEU A 160 10.64 -7.10 3.46
CA LEU A 160 11.41 -6.11 4.24
C LEU A 160 11.97 -6.70 5.55
N PHE A 161 11.24 -7.61 6.20
CA PHE A 161 11.66 -8.26 7.45
C PHE A 161 12.77 -9.31 7.22
N PHE A 162 12.58 -10.23 6.27
CA PHE A 162 13.55 -11.29 5.96
C PHE A 162 14.80 -10.74 5.27
N GLY A 163 14.57 -9.75 4.42
CA GLY A 163 15.57 -8.87 3.86
C GLY A 163 15.49 -8.78 2.35
N VAL A 164 15.73 -7.56 1.86
CA VAL A 164 15.77 -7.22 0.44
C VAL A 164 17.00 -6.37 0.14
N PRO A 165 17.54 -6.41 -1.09
CA PRO A 165 18.72 -5.64 -1.47
C PRO A 165 18.54 -4.13 -1.29
N ARG A 166 17.32 -3.63 -1.50
CA ARG A 166 17.01 -2.20 -1.41
C ARG A 166 15.80 -1.92 -0.54
N ILE A 167 15.96 -0.96 0.36
CA ILE A 167 14.90 -0.44 1.21
C ILE A 167 14.84 1.07 0.96
N ASN A 168 13.71 1.57 0.48
CA ASN A 168 13.51 2.99 0.25
C ASN A 168 13.08 3.68 1.56
N LEU A 169 14.05 3.89 2.46
CA LEU A 169 13.81 4.53 3.77
C LEU A 169 13.27 5.97 3.66
N GLU A 170 13.49 6.63 2.51
CA GLU A 170 13.07 8.01 2.23
C GLU A 170 11.53 8.20 2.17
N PHE A 171 10.77 7.11 1.99
CA PHE A 171 9.30 7.16 2.01
C PHE A 171 8.69 6.91 3.39
N ILE A 172 9.51 6.61 4.40
CA ILE A 172 9.02 6.32 5.76
C ILE A 172 8.78 7.65 6.49
N PRO A 173 7.54 7.94 6.93
CA PRO A 173 7.24 9.16 7.68
C PRO A 173 7.82 9.09 9.09
N GLN A 174 8.01 10.26 9.73
CA GLN A 174 8.65 10.38 11.05
C GLN A 174 8.07 9.42 12.11
N PRO A 175 6.73 9.24 12.24
CA PRO A 175 6.15 8.33 13.23
C PRO A 175 6.56 6.86 13.07
N LEU A 176 6.95 6.46 11.86
CA LEU A 176 7.30 5.08 11.52
C LEU A 176 8.81 4.85 11.42
N LEU A 177 9.65 5.85 11.71
CA LEU A 177 11.10 5.69 11.66
C LEU A 177 11.62 4.57 12.58
N HIS A 178 10.94 4.30 13.69
CA HIS A 178 11.28 3.18 14.58
C HIS A 178 11.22 1.81 13.86
N LEU A 179 10.36 1.66 12.84
CA LEU A 179 10.25 0.42 12.05
C LEU A 179 11.48 0.16 11.18
N SER A 180 12.22 1.20 10.79
CA SER A 180 13.45 1.04 9.99
C SER A 180 14.49 0.16 10.69
N SER A 181 14.51 0.17 12.03
CA SER A 181 15.39 -0.68 12.84
C SER A 181 15.05 -2.18 12.79
N TYR A 182 13.83 -2.53 12.34
CA TYR A 182 13.40 -3.91 12.17
C TYR A 182 13.62 -4.43 10.75
N PHE A 183 13.87 -3.54 9.77
CA PHE A 183 14.14 -3.94 8.39
C PHE A 183 15.57 -4.46 8.25
N LYS A 184 15.76 -5.41 7.34
CA LYS A 184 17.08 -6.00 7.06
C LYS A 184 17.45 -5.73 5.61
N GLN A 185 18.52 -4.99 5.38
CA GLN A 185 19.12 -4.97 4.04
C GLN A 185 19.93 -6.25 3.86
N GLY A 186 19.70 -6.99 2.78
CA GLY A 186 20.31 -8.31 2.58
C GLY A 186 20.09 -8.90 1.20
N PRO A 187 20.66 -10.09 0.93
CA PRO A 187 20.46 -10.78 -0.34
C PRO A 187 19.00 -11.20 -0.53
N VAL A 188 18.61 -11.44 -1.78
CA VAL A 188 17.28 -11.94 -2.13
C VAL A 188 17.00 -13.26 -1.39
N THR A 189 15.88 -13.31 -0.68
CA THR A 189 15.47 -14.48 0.10
C THR A 189 14.51 -15.37 -0.69
N GLY A 190 14.39 -16.65 -0.32
CA GLY A 190 13.41 -17.55 -0.96
C GLY A 190 11.96 -17.06 -0.83
N VAL A 191 11.64 -16.34 0.26
CA VAL A 191 10.33 -15.69 0.48
C VAL A 191 10.05 -14.65 -0.60
N PHE A 192 11.06 -13.86 -0.98
CA PHE A 192 10.94 -12.91 -2.09
C PHE A 192 10.63 -13.62 -3.41
N GLY A 193 11.36 -14.70 -3.73
CA GLY A 193 11.16 -15.48 -4.94
C GLY A 193 9.74 -16.06 -5.02
N LEU A 194 9.24 -16.62 -3.92
CA LEU A 194 7.86 -17.11 -3.82
C LEU A 194 6.82 -15.99 -3.99
N GLY A 195 7.01 -14.85 -3.31
CA GLY A 195 6.08 -13.72 -3.40
C GLY A 195 5.97 -13.14 -4.80
N VAL A 196 7.11 -12.88 -5.45
CA VAL A 196 7.16 -12.36 -6.82
C VAL A 196 6.63 -13.36 -7.83
N THR A 197 6.96 -14.64 -7.68
CA THR A 197 6.43 -15.68 -8.58
C THR A 197 4.92 -15.78 -8.45
N GLY A 198 4.40 -15.81 -7.22
CA GLY A 198 2.96 -15.85 -6.95
C GLY A 198 2.22 -14.64 -7.56
N LEU A 199 2.72 -13.42 -7.31
CA LEU A 199 2.16 -12.20 -7.89
C LEU A 199 2.22 -12.20 -9.43
N SER A 200 3.32 -12.70 -10.02
CA SER A 200 3.47 -12.79 -11.47
C SER A 200 2.49 -13.80 -12.08
N LEU A 201 2.28 -14.95 -11.42
CA LEU A 201 1.31 -15.96 -11.85
C LEU A 201 -0.13 -15.42 -11.77
N VAL A 202 -0.49 -14.73 -10.68
CA VAL A 202 -1.82 -14.09 -10.56
C VAL A 202 -2.00 -13.01 -11.61
N THR A 203 -0.98 -12.18 -11.85
CA THR A 203 -1.01 -11.17 -12.93
C THR A 203 -1.21 -11.83 -14.30
N ALA A 204 -0.49 -12.91 -14.60
CA ALA A 204 -0.65 -13.65 -15.86
C ALA A 204 -2.05 -14.27 -15.99
N ALA A 205 -2.57 -14.87 -14.91
CA ALA A 205 -3.91 -15.43 -14.87
C ALA A 205 -4.99 -14.37 -15.12
N LEU A 206 -4.87 -13.19 -14.50
CA LEU A 206 -5.77 -12.06 -14.74
C LEU A 206 -5.66 -11.53 -16.18
N GLY A 207 -4.47 -11.53 -16.77
CA GLY A 207 -4.26 -11.18 -18.18
C GLY A 207 -4.95 -12.17 -19.12
N LEU A 208 -4.82 -13.48 -18.87
CA LEU A 208 -5.51 -14.52 -19.63
C LEU A 208 -7.04 -14.43 -19.46
N ALA A 209 -7.51 -14.17 -18.25
CA ALA A 209 -8.93 -13.96 -17.95
C ALA A 209 -9.48 -12.73 -18.68
N LEU A 210 -8.69 -11.65 -18.79
CA LEU A 210 -9.03 -10.46 -19.57
C LEU A 210 -9.21 -10.80 -21.06
N PHE A 211 -8.30 -11.55 -21.67
CA PHE A 211 -8.39 -11.91 -23.10
C PHE A 211 -9.50 -12.92 -23.41
N SER A 212 -9.87 -13.76 -22.43
CA SER A 212 -10.92 -14.77 -22.59
C SER A 212 -12.32 -14.29 -22.20
N ALA A 213 -12.44 -13.11 -21.57
CA ALA A 213 -13.71 -12.56 -21.13
C ALA A 213 -14.62 -12.18 -22.30
N SER A 214 -15.84 -12.73 -22.30
CA SER A 214 -16.87 -12.52 -23.33
C SER A 214 -17.77 -11.31 -23.07
N THR A 215 -17.86 -10.84 -21.82
CA THR A 215 -18.69 -9.69 -21.42
C THR A 215 -17.83 -8.45 -21.16
N VAL A 216 -18.38 -7.27 -21.44
CA VAL A 216 -17.70 -5.98 -21.26
C VAL A 216 -17.39 -5.75 -19.77
N GLU A 217 -18.31 -6.12 -18.89
CA GLU A 217 -18.16 -6.06 -17.44
C GLU A 217 -16.97 -6.90 -16.98
N ALA A 218 -16.89 -8.16 -17.43
CA ALA A 218 -15.77 -9.02 -17.08
C ALA A 218 -14.45 -8.47 -17.62
N GLN A 219 -14.40 -7.97 -18.86
CA GLN A 219 -13.17 -7.39 -19.41
C GLN A 219 -12.69 -6.19 -18.59
N ILE A 220 -13.56 -5.25 -18.23
CA ILE A 220 -13.19 -4.08 -17.44
C ILE A 220 -12.72 -4.51 -16.04
N GLY A 221 -13.44 -5.44 -15.41
CA GLY A 221 -13.09 -5.93 -14.10
C GLY A 221 -11.71 -6.59 -14.04
N HIS A 222 -11.44 -7.51 -14.97
CA HIS A 222 -10.12 -8.14 -15.08
C HIS A 222 -9.03 -7.15 -15.46
N ALA A 223 -9.30 -6.14 -16.30
CA ALA A 223 -8.33 -5.11 -16.64
C ALA A 223 -7.91 -4.27 -15.42
N LEU A 224 -8.86 -3.89 -14.55
CA LEU A 224 -8.58 -3.18 -13.30
C LEU A 224 -7.73 -4.03 -12.36
N LEU A 225 -8.13 -5.29 -12.14
CA LEU A 225 -7.41 -6.22 -11.27
C LEU A 225 -6.01 -6.55 -11.82
N PHE A 226 -5.91 -6.75 -13.14
CA PHE A 226 -4.65 -6.99 -13.84
C PHE A 226 -3.69 -5.81 -13.64
N ALA A 227 -4.14 -4.59 -13.93
CA ALA A 227 -3.31 -3.39 -13.76
C ALA A 227 -2.87 -3.22 -12.31
N LEU A 228 -3.76 -3.45 -11.34
CA LEU A 228 -3.45 -3.38 -9.91
C LEU A 228 -2.40 -4.42 -9.49
N CYS A 229 -2.57 -5.68 -9.92
CA CYS A 229 -1.65 -6.76 -9.60
C CYS A 229 -0.30 -6.60 -10.32
N ALA A 230 -0.31 -6.12 -11.57
CA ALA A 230 0.90 -5.82 -12.33
C ALA A 230 1.72 -4.70 -11.67
N LEU A 231 1.07 -3.64 -11.18
CA LEU A 231 1.73 -2.57 -10.42
C LEU A 231 2.32 -3.10 -9.11
N ALA A 232 1.57 -3.90 -8.35
CA ALA A 232 2.07 -4.54 -7.14
C ALA A 232 3.27 -5.47 -7.42
N THR A 233 3.22 -6.23 -8.52
CA THR A 233 4.32 -7.09 -8.98
C THR A 233 5.55 -6.25 -9.32
N LEU A 234 5.37 -5.16 -10.06
CA LEU A 234 6.44 -4.24 -10.41
C LEU A 234 7.06 -3.61 -9.16
N GLU A 235 6.26 -3.18 -8.18
CA GLU A 235 6.76 -2.68 -6.88
C GLU A 235 7.66 -3.70 -6.19
N HIS A 236 7.30 -4.99 -6.22
CA HIS A 236 8.14 -6.04 -5.64
C HIS A 236 9.44 -6.21 -6.42
N TRP A 237 9.41 -6.17 -7.75
CA TRP A 237 10.63 -6.19 -8.56
C TRP A 237 11.55 -5.00 -8.26
N LEU A 238 11.00 -3.81 -8.02
CA LEU A 238 11.78 -2.62 -7.65
C LEU A 238 12.51 -2.75 -6.30
N MET A 239 12.09 -3.66 -5.42
CA MET A 239 12.86 -3.95 -4.18
C MET A 239 14.19 -4.68 -4.45
N VAL A 240 14.36 -5.24 -5.65
CA VAL A 240 15.58 -5.95 -6.09
C VAL A 240 16.32 -5.21 -7.19
N ILE A 241 15.61 -4.62 -8.14
CA ILE A 241 16.22 -3.92 -9.27
C ILE A 241 16.76 -2.56 -8.78
N PRO A 242 18.01 -2.18 -9.10
CA PRO A 242 18.60 -0.90 -8.70
C PRO A 242 18.08 0.27 -9.56
N LEU A 243 16.76 0.45 -9.65
CA LEU A 243 16.15 1.61 -10.31
C LEU A 243 15.97 2.76 -9.32
N PRO A 244 16.43 3.99 -9.60
CA PRO A 244 16.31 5.10 -8.67
C PRO A 244 14.85 5.59 -8.59
N ASP A 245 13.98 4.85 -7.91
CA ASP A 245 12.56 5.18 -7.74
C ASP A 245 12.36 6.53 -7.04
N ALA A 246 13.32 6.92 -6.17
CA ALA A 246 13.39 8.25 -5.57
C ALA A 246 13.45 9.38 -6.61
N LYS A 247 13.94 9.13 -7.84
CA LYS A 247 13.93 10.13 -8.92
C LYS A 247 12.53 10.36 -9.50
N LEU A 248 11.64 9.36 -9.49
CA LEU A 248 10.25 9.53 -9.93
C LEU A 248 9.44 10.39 -8.94
N TRP A 249 9.83 10.37 -7.67
CA TRP A 249 9.20 11.12 -6.58
C TRP A 249 10.03 12.31 -6.10
N ARG A 250 11.06 12.70 -6.84
CA ARG A 250 12.02 13.75 -6.47
C ARG A 250 11.37 15.13 -6.32
N TRP A 251 10.30 15.37 -7.07
CA TRP A 251 9.45 16.56 -6.95
C TRP A 251 8.71 16.65 -5.60
N MET A 252 8.63 15.55 -4.84
CA MET A 252 8.03 15.48 -3.50
C MET A 252 9.07 15.35 -2.38
N LEU A 253 10.36 15.14 -2.67
CA LEU A 253 11.44 15.01 -1.69
C LEU A 253 12.00 16.40 -1.35
N PRO A 254 12.34 16.70 -0.07
CA PRO A 254 13.02 17.94 0.26
C PRO A 254 14.37 17.98 -0.46
N THR A 255 14.73 19.14 -1.02
CA THR A 255 16.13 19.48 -1.16
C THR A 255 16.70 19.48 0.26
N LEU A 256 17.55 18.50 0.57
CA LEU A 256 18.40 18.59 1.75
C LEU A 256 19.14 19.93 1.63
N SER A 257 18.74 20.90 2.44
CA SER A 257 19.45 22.16 2.55
C SER A 257 20.75 21.81 3.23
N THR A 258 21.80 21.58 2.44
CA THR A 258 23.18 21.59 2.91
C THR A 258 23.48 23.00 3.41
N ASN A 259 23.06 23.29 4.62
CA ASN A 259 23.48 24.48 5.34
C ASN A 259 24.77 24.12 6.08
N THR A 260 25.85 24.01 5.31
CA THR A 260 27.20 23.93 5.85
C THR A 260 27.56 25.31 6.38
N LYS A 261 27.10 25.66 7.59
CA LYS A 261 27.74 26.70 8.39
C LYS A 261 28.99 26.10 9.01
N THR A 262 30.09 26.09 8.24
CA THR A 262 31.43 26.01 8.82
C THR A 262 31.66 27.28 9.63
N GLY A 263 31.59 27.15 10.95
CA GLY A 263 32.12 28.16 11.86
C GLY A 263 33.62 28.28 11.63
N GLN A 264 34.05 29.44 11.11
CA GLN A 264 35.43 29.87 11.25
C GLN A 264 35.59 30.37 12.68
N SER A 265 36.26 29.55 13.48
CA SER A 265 36.80 29.90 14.79
C SER A 265 37.79 31.06 14.66
N HIS A 266 37.56 32.10 15.45
CA HIS A 266 38.54 33.10 15.82
C HIS A 266 39.69 32.42 16.57
N GLU A 267 40.94 32.60 16.12
CA GLU A 267 42.13 32.62 16.99
C GLU A 267 43.07 33.72 16.47
N LEU A 268 43.28 34.73 17.32
CA LEU A 268 44.45 35.60 17.39
C LEU A 268 45.23 35.19 18.64
#